data_AF-A0A7Z9K0T9-F1
#
_entry.id   AF-A0A7Z9K0T9-F1
#
_cell.length_a   1.000
_cell.length_b   1.000
_cell.length_c   1.000
_cell.angle_alpha   90.00
_cell.angle_beta   90.00
_cell.angle_gamma   90.00
#
_symmetry.space_group_name_H-M   'P 1'
#
loop_
_entity.id
_entity.type
_entity.pdbx_description
1 polymer ?
#
loop_
_entity_poly.entity_id
_entity_poly.type
_entity_poly.pdbx_seq_one_letter_code
_entity_poly.pdbx_strand_id
1 'polypeptide(L)'
;MSKTKNLIPLIIILLAGVIEANSRVAFSRPGNMIRVPNVDSDMYKNLLAVNVSSEYLSSSQSSSAFSVNTLAKSGYLYGISFVKPVNPANSAELGFHLQKNMVEYGDVKLDVGIQDVILRQGSDIEDADGLDTKGVSLFAVLSSAKHFEDYAIATHLGFGSGKINEDSHLYVSNPKQNIGVFLGFNFTTPFLKKNGGINFLTEFDGKGLNIGVSIPILKSTHINLGITHFENFGDFATEDRTGTDWADLSGGAPSITFGMGINVPRIIDADEAEALSKQLGDGIYGETDSSILYYDPI
;
A
#
# COMPACT_ATOMS: atom_id res chain seq x y z
N MET A 1 21.87 -22.58 15.11
CA MET A 1 21.10 -21.90 16.18
C MET A 1 20.55 -20.57 15.66
N SER A 2 19.55 -20.00 16.35
CA SER A 2 18.69 -18.92 15.83
C SER A 2 19.42 -17.61 15.49
N LYS A 3 19.20 -17.09 14.27
CA LYS A 3 19.36 -15.66 13.92
C LYS A 3 18.10 -14.84 14.25
N THR A 4 16.93 -15.48 14.39
CA THR A 4 15.63 -14.83 14.63
C THR A 4 15.53 -14.09 15.96
N LYS A 5 16.34 -14.43 16.97
CA LYS A 5 16.39 -13.71 18.26
C LYS A 5 16.70 -12.22 18.13
N ASN A 6 17.36 -11.78 17.05
CA ASN A 6 17.74 -10.38 16.86
C ASN A 6 16.72 -9.55 16.06
N LEU A 7 15.70 -10.17 15.43
CA LEU A 7 14.63 -9.42 14.76
C LEU A 7 13.58 -8.91 15.75
N ILE A 8 13.29 -9.68 16.81
CA ILE A 8 12.28 -9.33 17.83
C ILE A 8 12.53 -7.94 18.44
N PRO A 9 13.74 -7.57 18.94
CA PRO A 9 13.96 -6.22 19.45
C PRO A 9 13.89 -5.14 18.38
N LEU A 10 14.24 -5.42 17.12
CA LEU A 10 14.12 -4.45 16.02
C LEU A 10 12.64 -4.12 15.72
N ILE A 11 11.78 -5.14 15.69
CA ILE A 11 10.33 -4.99 15.50
C ILE A 11 9.71 -4.22 16.67
N ILE A 12 10.14 -4.47 17.90
CA ILE A 12 9.66 -3.75 19.09
C ILE A 12 10.09 -2.27 19.06
N ILE A 13 11.32 -1.97 18.61
CA ILE A 13 11.80 -0.59 18.44
C ILE A 13 11.01 0.13 17.33
N LEU A 14 10.68 -0.54 16.22
CA LEU A 14 9.85 0.02 15.15
C LEU A 14 8.39 0.31 15.55
N LEU A 15 7.90 -0.31 16.63
CA LEU A 15 6.56 -0.05 17.18
C LEU A 15 6.53 1.12 18.18
N ALA A 16 7.69 1.63 18.62
CA ALA A 16 7.82 2.68 19.62
C ALA A 16 7.69 4.11 19.02
N GLY A 17 6.55 4.39 18.35
CA GLY A 17 6.21 5.71 17.83
C GLY A 17 5.69 6.68 18.90
N VAL A 18 6.02 7.97 18.73
CA VAL A 18 5.62 9.11 19.59
C VAL A 18 4.19 9.58 19.21
N ILE A 19 3.78 10.86 19.31
CA ILE A 19 2.35 11.26 19.41
C ILE A 19 2.06 12.52 18.56
N GLU A 20 0.82 12.65 18.05
CA GLU A 20 0.21 13.68 17.17
C GLU A 20 0.45 13.44 15.63
N ALA A 21 -0.24 14.06 14.60
CA ALA A 21 -1.35 13.71 13.59
C ALA A 21 -1.21 12.94 12.20
N ASN A 22 -1.98 11.84 11.97
CA ASN A 22 -2.17 11.06 10.68
C ASN A 22 -3.53 10.32 10.71
N SER A 23 -4.13 9.99 9.56
CA SER A 23 -5.22 8.98 9.45
C SER A 23 -4.82 7.61 8.86
N ARG A 24 -3.55 7.40 8.50
CA ARG A 24 -3.02 6.18 7.85
C ARG A 24 -1.49 6.14 7.94
N VAL A 25 -0.89 5.05 7.46
CA VAL A 25 0.57 4.88 7.34
C VAL A 25 0.89 4.33 5.95
N ALA A 26 1.88 4.90 5.29
CA ALA A 26 2.44 4.36 4.04
C ALA A 26 2.90 2.89 4.19
N PHE A 27 2.80 2.10 3.12
CA PHE A 27 3.03 0.64 3.07
C PHE A 27 2.12 -0.23 3.98
N SER A 28 1.08 0.34 4.61
CA SER A 28 0.15 -0.42 5.48
C SER A 28 -0.89 -1.27 4.73
N ARG A 29 -1.20 -0.93 3.48
CA ARG A 29 -2.29 -1.54 2.68
C ARG A 29 -1.81 -2.72 1.81
N PRO A 30 -2.73 -3.54 1.24
CA PRO A 30 -2.34 -4.58 0.29
C PRO A 30 -1.72 -3.97 -0.97
N GLY A 31 -0.59 -4.54 -1.41
CA GLY A 31 0.19 -4.03 -2.54
C GLY A 31 1.69 -3.93 -2.22
N ASN A 32 2.42 -3.25 -3.11
CA ASN A 32 3.84 -2.92 -2.96
C ASN A 32 4.17 -1.44 -3.28
N MET A 33 3.15 -0.62 -3.52
CA MET A 33 3.22 0.85 -3.60
C MET A 33 3.16 1.52 -2.21
N ILE A 34 3.25 2.85 -2.16
CA ILE A 34 3.41 3.64 -0.92
C ILE A 34 2.03 3.96 -0.30
N ARG A 35 1.15 4.64 -1.05
CA ARG A 35 -0.25 4.92 -0.71
C ARG A 35 -1.25 4.49 -1.79
N VAL A 36 -0.86 4.30 -3.05
CA VAL A 36 -1.85 3.95 -4.11
C VAL A 36 -2.14 2.43 -4.16
N PRO A 37 -3.38 1.99 -4.45
CA PRO A 37 -3.67 0.60 -4.74
C PRO A 37 -2.93 0.09 -5.99
N ASN A 38 -2.47 -1.15 -5.97
CA ASN A 38 -1.82 -1.78 -7.12
C ASN A 38 -2.09 -3.30 -7.19
N VAL A 39 -1.77 -3.90 -8.34
CA VAL A 39 -1.75 -5.36 -8.47
C VAL A 39 -0.35 -5.87 -8.14
N ASP A 40 -0.22 -6.67 -7.08
CA ASP A 40 0.99 -7.44 -6.78
C ASP A 40 0.90 -8.80 -7.47
N SER A 41 1.58 -8.94 -8.61
CA SER A 41 1.64 -10.16 -9.41
C SER A 41 2.39 -11.32 -8.73
N ASP A 42 3.11 -11.08 -7.63
CA ASP A 42 3.90 -12.09 -6.91
C ASP A 42 3.22 -12.61 -5.65
N MET A 43 2.15 -11.96 -5.17
CA MET A 43 1.44 -12.36 -3.93
C MET A 43 0.95 -13.81 -3.93
N TYR A 44 0.64 -14.40 -5.09
CA TYR A 44 0.20 -15.81 -5.19
C TYR A 44 1.27 -16.83 -4.74
N LYS A 45 2.55 -16.47 -4.86
CA LYS A 45 3.71 -17.27 -4.40
C LYS A 45 3.79 -17.32 -2.87
N ASN A 46 3.08 -16.43 -2.18
CA ASN A 46 3.07 -16.30 -0.74
C ASN A 46 1.84 -16.97 -0.12
N LEU A 47 1.98 -17.46 1.11
CA LEU A 47 0.87 -17.82 1.97
C LEU A 47 0.24 -16.54 2.55
N LEU A 48 1.10 -15.64 3.01
CA LEU A 48 0.75 -14.30 3.49
C LEU A 48 1.99 -13.38 3.41
N ALA A 49 1.75 -12.07 3.37
CA ALA A 49 2.74 -11.04 3.61
C ALA A 49 2.44 -10.35 4.95
N VAL A 50 3.47 -10.09 5.75
CA VAL A 50 3.38 -9.32 7.00
C VAL A 50 4.21 -8.05 6.84
N ASN A 51 3.59 -6.88 7.00
CA ASN A 51 4.27 -5.60 6.92
C ASN A 51 4.25 -4.89 8.28
N VAL A 52 5.33 -4.18 8.60
CA VAL A 52 5.34 -3.10 9.59
C VAL A 52 5.84 -1.82 8.92
N SER A 53 5.28 -0.68 9.30
CA SER A 53 5.76 0.62 8.82
C SER A 53 5.57 1.71 9.86
N SER A 54 6.29 2.82 9.68
CA SER A 54 6.15 4.07 10.43
C SER A 54 6.34 5.26 9.50
N GLU A 55 5.64 6.36 9.78
CA GLU A 55 5.91 7.67 9.19
C GLU A 55 6.28 8.66 10.29
N TYR A 56 7.27 9.51 10.01
CA TYR A 56 7.71 10.60 10.86
C TYR A 56 7.45 11.92 10.13
N LEU A 57 6.84 12.89 10.80
CA LEU A 57 6.51 14.20 10.21
C LEU A 57 7.27 15.33 10.93
N SER A 58 7.59 15.12 12.20
CA SER A 58 8.53 15.91 13.01
C SER A 58 9.22 15.01 14.05
N SER A 59 9.97 15.60 14.99
CA SER A 59 10.55 14.88 16.14
C SER A 59 9.52 14.39 17.16
N SER A 60 8.32 14.98 17.20
CA SER A 60 7.19 14.54 18.04
C SER A 60 6.17 13.68 17.28
N GLN A 61 5.83 14.06 16.04
CA GLN A 61 4.69 13.53 15.29
C GLN A 61 5.11 12.23 14.54
N SER A 62 4.62 11.05 14.96
CA SER A 62 4.94 9.76 14.28
C SER A 62 3.93 8.62 14.43
N SER A 63 3.84 7.73 13.41
CA SER A 63 2.86 6.62 13.32
C SER A 63 3.54 5.28 13.36
N SER A 64 2.74 4.25 13.60
CA SER A 64 3.10 2.90 13.18
C SER A 64 1.89 2.13 12.65
N ALA A 65 2.15 1.21 11.72
CA ALA A 65 1.19 0.24 11.25
C ALA A 65 1.78 -1.16 11.26
N PHE A 66 0.89 -2.13 11.40
CA PHE A 66 1.14 -3.55 11.19
C PHE A 66 0.03 -4.08 10.28
N SER A 67 0.36 -4.81 9.21
CA SER A 67 -0.66 -5.45 8.37
C SER A 67 -0.29 -6.85 7.94
N VAL A 68 -1.34 -7.63 7.66
CA VAL A 68 -1.25 -9.00 7.16
C VAL A 68 -2.15 -9.13 5.94
N ASN A 69 -1.54 -9.51 4.81
CA ASN A 69 -2.22 -9.64 3.51
C ASN A 69 -2.11 -11.09 3.01
N THR A 70 -3.14 -11.62 2.35
CA THR A 70 -3.13 -12.98 1.78
C THR A 70 -4.02 -13.09 0.53
N LEU A 71 -3.54 -13.83 -0.47
CA LEU A 71 -4.30 -14.16 -1.68
C LEU A 71 -4.95 -15.56 -1.54
N ALA A 72 -6.28 -15.60 -1.60
CA ALA A 72 -7.03 -16.85 -1.68
C ALA A 72 -6.99 -17.44 -3.10
N LYS A 73 -7.20 -18.76 -3.22
CA LYS A 73 -7.26 -19.46 -4.53
C LYS A 73 -8.35 -18.92 -5.47
N SER A 74 -9.35 -18.21 -4.94
CA SER A 74 -10.46 -17.59 -5.65
C SER A 74 -10.13 -16.20 -6.27
N GLY A 75 -8.85 -15.79 -6.26
CA GLY A 75 -8.39 -14.50 -6.80
C GLY A 75 -8.71 -13.29 -5.92
N TYR A 76 -9.21 -13.49 -4.70
CA TYR A 76 -9.43 -12.42 -3.74
C TYR A 76 -8.20 -12.21 -2.86
N LEU A 77 -7.71 -10.97 -2.84
CA LEU A 77 -6.68 -10.47 -1.95
C LEU A 77 -7.35 -9.85 -0.72
N TYR A 78 -7.11 -10.44 0.44
CA TYR A 78 -7.59 -9.97 1.73
C TYR A 78 -6.45 -9.28 2.49
N GLY A 79 -6.75 -8.18 3.17
CA GLY A 79 -5.82 -7.49 4.05
C GLY A 79 -6.46 -7.08 5.36
N ILE A 80 -5.69 -7.14 6.45
CA ILE A 80 -6.03 -6.58 7.75
C ILE A 80 -4.88 -5.67 8.18
N SER A 81 -5.18 -4.43 8.55
CA SER A 81 -4.20 -3.45 9.01
C SER A 81 -4.58 -2.89 10.38
N PHE A 82 -3.67 -2.96 11.34
CA PHE A 82 -3.73 -2.23 12.60
C PHE A 82 -2.89 -0.97 12.45
N VAL A 83 -3.50 0.20 12.63
CA VAL A 83 -2.87 1.51 12.48
C VAL A 83 -2.93 2.24 13.82
N LYS A 84 -1.77 2.66 14.32
CA LYS A 84 -1.65 3.76 15.27
C LYS A 84 -1.56 5.06 14.46
N PRO A 85 -2.60 5.91 14.45
CA PRO A 85 -2.50 7.24 13.85
C PRO A 85 -1.40 8.04 14.54
N VAL A 86 -0.94 9.09 13.88
CA VAL A 86 0.05 10.05 14.43
C VAL A 86 -0.70 10.76 15.60
N ASN A 87 -1.91 11.32 15.42
CA ASN A 87 -2.76 11.94 16.49
C ASN A 87 -3.98 11.07 16.77
N PRO A 88 -3.86 10.17 17.74
CA PRO A 88 -4.99 9.70 18.49
C PRO A 88 -5.27 10.69 19.63
N ALA A 89 -6.45 11.29 19.61
CA ALA A 89 -7.23 11.52 20.82
C ALA A 89 -7.68 10.15 21.38
N ASN A 90 -6.69 9.28 21.65
CA ASN A 90 -6.65 7.85 21.99
C ASN A 90 -7.22 6.76 21.04
N SER A 91 -7.61 7.08 19.79
CA SER A 91 -8.12 6.05 18.86
C SER A 91 -7.07 5.15 18.17
N ALA A 92 -7.23 3.83 18.27
CA ALA A 92 -6.60 2.86 17.35
C ALA A 92 -7.53 2.53 16.17
N GLU A 93 -6.98 2.28 14.97
CA GLU A 93 -7.75 1.87 13.79
C GLU A 93 -7.44 0.42 13.36
N LEU A 94 -8.48 -0.40 13.21
CA LEU A 94 -8.44 -1.74 12.60
C LEU A 94 -9.15 -1.69 11.24
N GLY A 95 -8.37 -1.60 10.18
CA GLY A 95 -8.84 -1.57 8.79
C GLY A 95 -8.90 -2.96 8.15
N PHE A 96 -9.99 -3.23 7.44
CA PHE A 96 -10.14 -4.38 6.55
C PHE A 96 -10.07 -3.94 5.08
N HIS A 97 -9.45 -4.78 4.25
CA HIS A 97 -9.20 -4.54 2.83
C HIS A 97 -9.55 -5.78 2.02
N LEU A 98 -10.21 -5.58 0.87
CA LEU A 98 -10.61 -6.62 -0.07
C LEU A 98 -10.39 -6.13 -1.51
N GLN A 99 -9.59 -6.85 -2.26
CA GLN A 99 -9.30 -6.57 -3.68
C GLN A 99 -9.47 -7.84 -4.51
N LYS A 100 -9.87 -7.70 -5.78
CA LYS A 100 -9.95 -8.81 -6.73
C LYS A 100 -9.60 -8.34 -8.14
N ASN A 101 -8.82 -9.17 -8.84
CA ASN A 101 -8.71 -9.08 -10.29
C ASN A 101 -10.02 -9.48 -10.99
N MET A 102 -10.46 -8.61 -11.89
CA MET A 102 -11.69 -8.76 -12.68
C MET A 102 -11.40 -9.16 -14.13
N VAL A 103 -10.29 -8.64 -14.68
CA VAL A 103 -9.84 -8.87 -16.06
C VAL A 103 -8.31 -8.95 -16.09
N GLU A 104 -7.80 -9.88 -16.87
CA GLU A 104 -6.41 -9.96 -17.30
C GLU A 104 -6.37 -10.09 -18.82
N TYR A 105 -5.52 -9.31 -19.49
CA TYR A 105 -5.35 -9.31 -20.94
C TYR A 105 -3.91 -8.95 -21.29
N GLY A 106 -3.09 -9.97 -21.58
CA GLY A 106 -1.65 -9.82 -21.76
C GLY A 106 -1.01 -9.16 -20.53
N ASP A 107 -0.14 -8.18 -20.75
CA ASP A 107 0.53 -7.43 -19.68
C ASP A 107 -0.39 -6.47 -18.89
N VAL A 108 -1.73 -6.52 -19.04
CA VAL A 108 -2.67 -5.58 -18.41
C VAL A 108 -3.66 -6.31 -17.49
N LYS A 109 -3.80 -5.83 -16.25
CA LYS A 109 -4.70 -6.36 -15.22
C LYS A 109 -5.62 -5.25 -14.69
N LEU A 110 -6.93 -5.50 -14.63
CA LEU A 110 -7.91 -4.64 -13.98
C LEU A 110 -8.32 -5.25 -12.64
N ASP A 111 -7.97 -4.58 -11.55
CA ASP A 111 -8.43 -4.92 -10.21
C ASP A 111 -9.45 -3.89 -9.71
N VAL A 112 -10.41 -4.37 -8.91
CA VAL A 112 -11.36 -3.53 -8.16
C VAL A 112 -11.34 -3.94 -6.70
N GLY A 113 -11.69 -3.02 -5.81
CA GLY A 113 -11.74 -3.35 -4.39
C GLY A 113 -12.31 -2.29 -3.47
N ILE A 114 -12.27 -2.65 -2.19
CA ILE A 114 -12.67 -1.86 -1.03
C ILE A 114 -11.50 -1.88 -0.06
N GLN A 115 -10.98 -0.71 0.30
CA GLN A 115 -9.98 -0.53 1.35
C GLN A 115 -10.58 0.33 2.47
N ASP A 116 -9.92 0.34 3.63
CA ASP A 116 -10.24 1.24 4.74
C ASP A 116 -11.65 1.05 5.33
N VAL A 117 -12.16 -0.18 5.33
CA VAL A 117 -13.31 -0.53 6.17
C VAL A 117 -12.81 -0.59 7.61
N ILE A 118 -12.88 0.54 8.31
CA ILE A 118 -12.18 0.78 9.58
C ILE A 118 -13.11 0.68 10.77
N LEU A 119 -12.70 -0.14 11.75
CA LEU A 119 -13.17 -0.04 13.14
C LEU A 119 -12.21 0.87 13.90
N ARG A 120 -12.72 1.95 14.49
CA ARG A 120 -11.98 2.89 15.34
C ARG A 120 -12.38 2.66 16.80
N GLN A 121 -11.43 2.72 17.73
CA GLN A 121 -11.71 2.60 19.17
C GLN A 121 -10.79 3.50 19.98
N GLY A 122 -11.39 4.36 20.82
CA GLY A 122 -10.75 5.19 21.83
C GLY A 122 -10.76 6.70 21.55
N SER A 123 -11.58 7.22 20.63
CA SER A 123 -11.58 8.65 20.26
C SER A 123 -12.29 9.58 21.27
N ASP A 124 -11.65 10.68 21.68
CA ASP A 124 -12.28 11.77 22.47
C ASP A 124 -13.31 12.63 21.67
N ILE A 125 -13.79 12.15 20.51
CA ILE A 125 -14.81 12.78 19.67
C ILE A 125 -16.10 11.96 19.77
N GLU A 126 -17.20 12.62 20.15
CA GLU A 126 -18.52 11.98 20.21
C GLU A 126 -18.89 11.34 18.84
N ASP A 127 -19.44 10.13 18.88
CA ASP A 127 -19.80 9.28 17.72
C ASP A 127 -18.67 8.92 16.73
N ALA A 128 -17.38 9.11 17.06
CA ALA A 128 -16.25 8.71 16.20
C ALA A 128 -15.70 7.28 16.45
N ASP A 129 -16.14 6.63 17.53
CA ASP A 129 -15.84 5.23 17.86
C ASP A 129 -16.80 4.24 17.17
N GLY A 130 -16.29 3.06 16.79
CA GLY A 130 -17.03 2.04 16.07
C GLY A 130 -16.67 1.98 14.58
N LEU A 131 -17.63 1.65 13.71
CA LEU A 131 -17.40 1.48 12.28
C LEU A 131 -17.41 2.82 11.53
N ASP A 132 -16.27 3.22 10.98
CA ASP A 132 -16.17 4.38 10.10
C ASP A 132 -16.78 4.09 8.72
N THR A 133 -18.10 4.23 8.66
CA THR A 133 -18.91 4.10 7.44
C THR A 133 -18.64 5.21 6.40
N LYS A 134 -17.83 6.23 6.72
CA LYS A 134 -17.59 7.40 5.86
C LYS A 134 -16.16 7.47 5.33
N GLY A 135 -15.20 6.80 5.98
CA GLY A 135 -13.80 6.67 5.56
C GLY A 135 -13.54 5.59 4.51
N VAL A 136 -14.50 4.69 4.25
CA VAL A 136 -14.37 3.56 3.30
C VAL A 136 -13.92 4.04 1.92
N SER A 137 -12.91 3.38 1.35
CA SER A 137 -12.36 3.72 0.04
C SER A 137 -12.74 2.65 -0.99
N LEU A 138 -13.49 3.01 -2.02
CA LEU A 138 -13.72 2.17 -3.20
C LEU A 138 -12.67 2.49 -4.27
N PHE A 139 -12.22 1.51 -5.06
CA PHE A 139 -11.29 1.79 -6.17
C PHE A 139 -11.40 0.80 -7.34
N ALA A 140 -10.87 1.24 -8.48
CA ALA A 140 -10.45 0.39 -9.58
C ALA A 140 -9.06 0.82 -10.07
N VAL A 141 -8.21 -0.14 -10.44
CA VAL A 141 -6.85 0.12 -10.94
C VAL A 141 -6.53 -0.73 -12.16
N LEU A 142 -6.10 -0.08 -13.23
CA LEU A 142 -5.43 -0.69 -14.37
C LEU A 142 -3.94 -0.76 -14.08
N SER A 143 -3.42 -1.96 -13.90
CA SER A 143 -1.99 -2.23 -13.72
C SER A 143 -1.41 -2.84 -14.98
N SER A 144 -0.21 -2.43 -15.38
CA SER A 144 0.53 -3.09 -16.46
C SER A 144 2.03 -3.11 -16.18
N ALA A 145 2.68 -4.25 -16.43
CA ALA A 145 4.09 -4.48 -16.12
C ALA A 145 4.89 -4.90 -17.36
N LYS A 146 5.87 -4.09 -17.75
CA LYS A 146 6.72 -4.32 -18.92
C LYS A 146 8.16 -4.59 -18.50
N HIS A 147 8.71 -5.68 -19.02
CA HIS A 147 10.06 -6.15 -18.75
C HIS A 147 10.98 -5.82 -19.92
N PHE A 148 12.21 -5.39 -19.64
CA PHE A 148 13.24 -5.11 -20.64
C PHE A 148 14.63 -5.42 -20.07
N GLU A 149 15.32 -6.38 -20.70
CA GLU A 149 16.55 -6.98 -20.16
C GLU A 149 16.38 -7.43 -18.70
N ASP A 150 17.13 -6.82 -17.77
CA ASP A 150 17.13 -7.10 -16.34
C ASP A 150 16.31 -6.07 -15.53
N TYR A 151 15.51 -5.23 -16.20
CA TYR A 151 14.66 -4.20 -15.61
C TYR A 151 13.18 -4.49 -15.84
N ALA A 152 12.32 -3.87 -15.03
CA ALA A 152 10.89 -3.82 -15.27
C ALA A 152 10.31 -2.45 -14.89
N ILE A 153 9.26 -2.02 -15.59
CA ILE A 153 8.40 -0.90 -15.17
C ILE A 153 6.99 -1.43 -15.05
N ALA A 154 6.43 -1.40 -13.84
CA ALA A 154 4.99 -1.49 -13.64
C ALA A 154 4.38 -0.08 -13.52
N THR A 155 3.22 0.10 -14.13
CA THR A 155 2.42 1.34 -14.11
C THR A 155 1.03 1.00 -13.60
N HIS A 156 0.49 1.83 -12.71
CA HIS A 156 -0.77 1.62 -12.00
C HIS A 156 -1.64 2.88 -12.12
N LEU A 157 -2.54 2.93 -13.09
CA LEU A 157 -3.48 4.04 -13.29
C LEU A 157 -4.86 3.65 -12.76
N GLY A 158 -5.42 4.42 -11.85
CA GLY A 158 -6.71 4.08 -11.24
C GLY A 158 -7.51 5.28 -10.78
N PHE A 159 -8.70 4.98 -10.28
CA PHE A 159 -9.56 5.94 -9.62
C PHE A 159 -10.06 5.37 -8.29
N GLY A 160 -10.20 6.23 -7.30
CA GLY A 160 -10.62 5.84 -5.96
C GLY A 160 -11.46 6.88 -5.25
N SER A 161 -12.17 6.44 -4.21
CA SER A 161 -12.96 7.28 -3.30
C SER A 161 -12.37 7.27 -1.89
N GLY A 162 -12.99 8.04 -0.98
CA GLY A 162 -12.61 8.05 0.43
C GLY A 162 -11.15 8.42 0.64
N LYS A 163 -10.49 7.74 1.59
CA LYS A 163 -9.09 8.00 1.90
C LYS A 163 -8.15 7.71 0.71
N ILE A 164 -8.51 6.88 -0.29
CA ILE A 164 -7.63 6.64 -1.48
C ILE A 164 -7.41 7.92 -2.32
N ASN A 165 -8.34 8.87 -2.30
CA ASN A 165 -8.27 10.14 -3.03
C ASN A 165 -7.87 11.34 -2.13
N GLU A 166 -7.88 11.16 -0.81
CA GLU A 166 -7.63 12.22 0.17
C GLU A 166 -7.02 11.62 1.44
N ASP A 167 -5.73 11.31 1.38
CA ASP A 167 -4.99 10.64 2.48
C ASP A 167 -4.48 11.62 3.54
N SER A 168 -5.38 12.46 4.07
CA SER A 168 -5.03 13.56 4.98
C SER A 168 -4.33 13.08 6.26
N HIS A 169 -3.24 13.78 6.60
CA HIS A 169 -2.56 13.64 7.88
C HIS A 169 -3.45 14.14 9.05
N LEU A 170 -4.27 15.16 8.84
CA LEU A 170 -5.27 15.56 9.84
C LEU A 170 -6.53 14.69 9.74
N TYR A 171 -7.08 14.25 10.87
CA TYR A 171 -8.40 13.60 10.89
C TYR A 171 -9.50 14.60 10.51
N VAL A 172 -10.37 14.18 9.59
CA VAL A 172 -11.53 14.96 9.13
C VAL A 172 -12.80 14.23 9.54
N SER A 173 -13.59 14.82 10.44
CA SER A 173 -14.90 14.29 10.79
C SER A 173 -15.88 14.47 9.62
N ASN A 174 -16.68 13.43 9.34
CA ASN A 174 -17.65 13.42 8.23
C ASN A 174 -17.03 13.83 6.86
N PRO A 175 -15.99 13.13 6.37
CA PRO A 175 -15.29 13.50 5.15
C PRO A 175 -16.19 13.40 3.92
N LYS A 176 -15.94 14.26 2.92
CA LYS A 176 -16.67 14.20 1.64
C LYS A 176 -16.12 13.07 0.79
N GLN A 177 -16.98 12.11 0.45
CA GLN A 177 -16.67 11.03 -0.49
C GLN A 177 -16.56 11.57 -1.93
N ASN A 178 -15.39 12.10 -2.25
CA ASN A 178 -15.01 12.52 -3.60
C ASN A 178 -14.32 11.35 -4.32
N ILE A 179 -14.53 11.20 -5.63
CA ILE A 179 -13.73 10.32 -6.49
C ILE A 179 -12.60 11.15 -7.12
N GLY A 180 -11.41 10.58 -7.22
CA GLY A 180 -10.27 11.16 -7.96
C GLY A 180 -9.39 10.10 -8.59
N VAL A 181 -8.32 10.55 -9.25
CA VAL A 181 -7.43 9.72 -10.08
C VAL A 181 -6.06 9.63 -9.42
N PHE A 182 -5.52 8.41 -9.36
CA PHE A 182 -4.17 8.14 -8.89
C PHE A 182 -3.32 7.45 -9.98
N LEU A 183 -2.01 7.64 -9.91
CA LEU A 183 -1.04 7.08 -10.84
C LEU A 183 0.22 6.64 -10.09
N GLY A 184 0.55 5.35 -10.13
CA GLY A 184 1.78 4.80 -9.57
C GLY A 184 2.72 4.24 -10.65
N PHE A 185 4.02 4.30 -10.39
CA PHE A 185 5.09 3.62 -11.12
C PHE A 185 5.99 2.87 -10.15
N ASN A 186 6.39 1.66 -10.54
CA ASN A 186 7.33 0.81 -9.83
C ASN A 186 8.40 0.33 -10.82
N PHE A 187 9.63 0.84 -10.67
CA PHE A 187 10.77 0.57 -11.55
C PHE A 187 11.76 -0.38 -10.89
N THR A 188 11.74 -1.64 -11.30
CA THR A 188 12.63 -2.71 -10.84
C THR A 188 13.98 -2.64 -11.55
N THR A 189 15.06 -2.78 -10.77
CA THR A 189 16.45 -2.71 -11.25
C THR A 189 17.24 -4.01 -10.97
N PRO A 190 18.32 -4.29 -11.72
CA PRO A 190 19.19 -5.46 -11.49
C PRO A 190 19.92 -5.49 -10.14
N PHE A 191 19.94 -4.38 -9.39
CA PHE A 191 20.55 -4.35 -8.07
C PHE A 191 19.78 -5.31 -7.14
N LEU A 192 20.49 -6.25 -6.50
CA LEU A 192 19.88 -7.35 -5.73
C LEU A 192 18.91 -8.26 -6.54
N LYS A 193 19.06 -8.39 -7.87
CA LYS A 193 18.21 -9.25 -8.73
C LYS A 193 17.92 -10.65 -8.17
N LYS A 194 18.90 -11.29 -7.51
CA LYS A 194 18.73 -12.62 -6.87
C LYS A 194 17.67 -12.67 -5.77
N ASN A 195 17.32 -11.53 -5.20
CA ASN A 195 16.31 -11.36 -4.15
C ASN A 195 14.99 -10.74 -4.65
N GLY A 196 14.96 -10.16 -5.86
CA GLY A 196 13.79 -9.51 -6.45
C GLY A 196 14.11 -8.29 -7.32
N GLY A 197 15.26 -7.63 -7.08
CA GLY A 197 15.59 -6.33 -7.68
C GLY A 197 15.19 -5.15 -6.77
N ILE A 198 15.99 -4.09 -6.74
CA ILE A 198 15.62 -2.85 -6.03
C ILE A 198 14.56 -2.13 -6.87
N ASN A 199 13.43 -1.82 -6.24
CA ASN A 199 12.31 -1.11 -6.87
C ASN A 199 12.35 0.37 -6.47
N PHE A 200 12.33 1.27 -7.45
CA PHE A 200 12.03 2.69 -7.22
C PHE A 200 10.53 2.92 -7.41
N LEU A 201 9.91 3.56 -6.42
CA LEU A 201 8.47 3.82 -6.38
C LEU A 201 8.25 5.32 -6.55
N THR A 202 7.36 5.70 -7.47
CA THR A 202 6.83 7.07 -7.57
C THR A 202 5.33 7.01 -7.80
N GLU A 203 4.57 7.84 -7.11
CA GLU A 203 3.11 7.83 -7.23
C GLU A 203 2.50 9.21 -6.99
N PHE A 204 1.38 9.48 -7.65
CA PHE A 204 0.49 10.58 -7.36
C PHE A 204 -0.83 9.99 -6.85
N ASP A 205 -1.25 10.36 -5.64
CA ASP A 205 -2.41 9.78 -4.96
C ASP A 205 -3.73 10.59 -5.14
N GLY A 206 -3.66 11.70 -5.87
CA GLY A 206 -4.76 12.66 -6.03
C GLY A 206 -4.54 13.97 -5.28
N LYS A 207 -3.61 13.99 -4.30
CA LYS A 207 -3.25 15.17 -3.50
C LYS A 207 -1.76 15.51 -3.57
N GLY A 208 -0.89 14.50 -3.50
CA GLY A 208 0.56 14.69 -3.47
C GLY A 208 1.33 13.69 -4.32
N LEU A 209 2.64 13.95 -4.45
CA LEU A 209 3.63 13.09 -5.09
C LEU A 209 4.42 12.36 -4.01
N ASN A 210 4.27 11.05 -3.92
CA ASN A 210 5.06 10.22 -3.00
C ASN A 210 6.17 9.51 -3.76
N ILE A 211 7.36 9.43 -3.18
CA ILE A 211 8.52 8.75 -3.76
C ILE A 211 9.14 7.77 -2.75
N GLY A 212 9.76 6.70 -3.24
CA GLY A 212 10.35 5.71 -2.35
C GLY A 212 11.21 4.66 -3.04
N VAL A 213 11.73 3.74 -2.24
CA VAL A 213 12.55 2.62 -2.68
C VAL A 213 12.25 1.38 -1.83
N SER A 214 12.06 0.23 -2.48
CA SER A 214 11.98 -1.07 -1.83
C SER A 214 13.25 -1.88 -2.10
N ILE A 215 13.90 -2.34 -1.03
CA ILE A 215 15.20 -3.00 -1.05
C ILE A 215 15.03 -4.44 -0.56
N PRO A 216 15.07 -5.45 -1.45
CA PRO A 216 14.88 -6.85 -1.05
C PRO A 216 16.16 -7.42 -0.42
N ILE A 217 16.24 -7.33 0.90
CA ILE A 217 17.32 -7.90 1.72
C ILE A 217 17.42 -9.42 1.56
N LEU A 218 16.27 -10.08 1.39
CA LEU A 218 16.09 -11.50 1.05
C LEU A 218 14.88 -11.64 0.11
N LYS A 219 14.76 -12.77 -0.59
CA LYS A 219 13.54 -13.12 -1.36
C LYS A 219 12.24 -13.03 -0.55
N SER A 220 12.33 -13.26 0.75
CA SER A 220 11.21 -13.25 1.71
C SER A 220 11.14 -11.96 2.54
N THR A 221 12.02 -10.97 2.33
CA THR A 221 12.17 -9.85 3.28
C THR A 221 12.72 -8.60 2.60
N HIS A 222 11.95 -7.53 2.64
CA HIS A 222 12.31 -6.23 2.07
C HIS A 222 12.24 -5.11 3.11
N ILE A 223 12.99 -4.03 2.86
CA ILE A 223 12.89 -2.76 3.59
C ILE A 223 12.39 -1.71 2.61
N ASN A 224 11.38 -0.94 3.00
CA ASN A 224 10.84 0.17 2.25
C ASN A 224 11.28 1.48 2.90
N LEU A 225 11.68 2.46 2.09
CA LEU A 225 11.94 3.83 2.51
C LEU A 225 11.13 4.75 1.60
N GLY A 226 10.60 5.85 2.13
CA GLY A 226 9.78 6.77 1.35
C GLY A 226 9.77 8.20 1.87
N ILE A 227 9.29 9.10 1.02
CA ILE A 227 8.85 10.45 1.36
C ILE A 227 7.45 10.60 0.78
N THR A 228 6.46 10.98 1.60
CA THR A 228 5.13 11.36 1.10
C THR A 228 4.98 12.87 1.07
N HIS A 229 4.14 13.39 0.16
CA HIS A 229 4.09 14.83 -0.17
C HIS A 229 5.48 15.42 -0.50
N PHE A 230 6.24 14.76 -1.37
CA PHE A 230 7.59 15.18 -1.78
C PHE A 230 7.61 16.59 -2.40
N GLU A 231 6.52 17.01 -3.04
CA GLU A 231 6.34 18.38 -3.54
C GLU A 231 6.41 19.45 -2.43
N ASN A 232 6.04 19.08 -1.20
CA ASN A 232 6.05 19.94 -0.01
C ASN A 232 7.27 19.67 0.88
N PHE A 233 8.26 18.85 0.48
CA PHE A 233 9.34 18.40 1.39
C PHE A 233 10.22 19.54 1.97
N GLY A 234 10.18 20.74 1.39
CA GLY A 234 10.76 21.95 1.99
C GLY A 234 10.15 22.33 3.35
N ASP A 235 8.90 21.92 3.59
CA ASP A 235 8.14 22.14 4.84
C ASP A 235 8.11 20.90 5.74
N PHE A 236 9.11 20.03 5.63
CA PHE A 236 9.31 18.94 6.57
C PHE A 236 9.62 19.45 7.99
N ALA A 237 8.95 18.85 8.98
CA ALA A 237 9.09 19.15 10.39
C ALA A 237 8.93 20.64 10.75
N THR A 238 7.87 21.32 10.26
CA THR A 238 7.58 22.72 10.65
C THR A 238 7.43 22.90 12.15
N GLU A 239 6.91 21.90 12.86
CA GLU A 239 6.67 21.96 14.31
C GLU A 239 7.96 21.90 15.14
N ASP A 240 9.05 21.37 14.58
CA ASP A 240 10.38 21.38 15.20
C ASP A 240 11.10 22.75 15.04
N ARG A 241 10.55 23.65 14.21
CA ARG A 241 11.13 24.97 13.91
C ARG A 241 10.77 25.98 15.00
N THR A 242 11.32 27.20 14.90
CA THR A 242 11.08 28.26 15.89
C THR A 242 10.84 29.61 15.22
N GLY A 243 10.19 30.54 15.93
CA GLY A 243 9.93 31.88 15.41
C GLY A 243 8.88 31.88 14.29
N THR A 244 9.18 32.55 13.17
CA THR A 244 8.29 32.67 12.00
C THR A 244 8.19 31.40 11.17
N ASP A 245 9.12 30.48 11.35
CA ASP A 245 9.26 29.30 10.49
C ASP A 245 8.52 28.09 11.08
N TRP A 246 8.02 28.23 12.31
CA TRP A 246 7.14 27.27 12.97
C TRP A 246 5.72 27.34 12.40
N ALA A 247 5.10 26.17 12.19
CA ALA A 247 3.69 26.05 11.83
C ALA A 247 3.14 24.70 12.31
N ASP A 248 1.88 24.69 12.76
CA ASP A 248 1.10 23.50 13.12
C ASP A 248 1.08 22.44 11.99
N LEU A 249 0.90 21.18 12.38
CA LEU A 249 0.79 20.09 11.42
C LEU A 249 -0.36 20.29 10.42
N SER A 250 -0.06 20.22 9.12
CA SER A 250 -1.04 20.36 8.05
C SER A 250 -1.45 19.00 7.45
N GLY A 251 -2.65 18.93 6.87
CA GLY A 251 -3.19 17.68 6.30
C GLY A 251 -2.41 17.13 5.10
N GLY A 252 -1.55 17.93 4.47
CA GLY A 252 -0.67 17.53 3.36
C GLY A 252 0.81 17.79 3.66
N ALA A 253 1.19 17.76 4.95
CA ALA A 253 2.58 17.88 5.38
C ALA A 253 3.43 16.71 4.85
N PRO A 254 4.70 16.93 4.49
CA PRO A 254 5.58 15.86 4.07
C PRO A 254 5.96 14.93 5.24
N SER A 255 6.18 13.66 4.92
CA SER A 255 6.67 12.66 5.88
C SER A 255 7.94 11.97 5.38
N ILE A 256 8.65 11.33 6.30
CA ILE A 256 9.65 10.30 6.00
C ILE A 256 9.09 8.95 6.44
N THR A 257 8.95 8.01 5.51
CA THR A 257 8.46 6.64 5.76
C THR A 257 9.60 5.66 5.95
N PHE A 258 9.47 4.78 6.94
CA PHE A 258 10.19 3.51 7.01
C PHE A 258 9.20 2.33 6.97
N GLY A 259 9.58 1.21 6.34
CA GLY A 259 8.81 -0.03 6.37
C GLY A 259 9.68 -1.28 6.27
N MET A 260 9.15 -2.40 6.74
CA MET A 260 9.75 -3.72 6.60
C MET A 260 8.65 -4.75 6.33
N GLY A 261 8.76 -5.47 5.22
CA GLY A 261 7.82 -6.52 4.83
C GLY A 261 8.48 -7.90 4.85
N ILE A 262 7.71 -8.90 5.28
CA ILE A 262 8.09 -10.31 5.31
C ILE A 262 7.07 -11.12 4.51
N ASN A 263 7.48 -11.61 3.35
CA ASN A 263 6.70 -12.51 2.51
C ASN A 263 6.93 -13.95 3.01
N VAL A 264 5.89 -14.56 3.59
CA VAL A 264 5.91 -15.97 3.99
C VAL A 264 5.57 -16.79 2.74
N PRO A 265 6.54 -17.56 2.18
CA PRO A 265 6.28 -18.33 0.96
C PRO A 265 5.22 -19.40 1.22
N ARG A 266 4.37 -19.65 0.23
CA ARG A 266 3.49 -20.81 0.24
C ARG A 266 4.33 -22.06 -0.02
N ILE A 267 4.06 -23.14 0.70
CA ILE A 267 4.52 -24.46 0.28
C ILE A 267 3.55 -24.87 -0.83
N ILE A 268 4.05 -24.96 -2.07
CA ILE A 268 3.27 -25.32 -3.26
C ILE A 268 3.96 -26.49 -3.93
N ASP A 269 3.24 -27.59 -4.15
CA ASP A 269 3.69 -28.66 -5.03
C ASP A 269 3.55 -28.21 -6.50
N ALA A 270 4.38 -28.74 -7.41
CA ALA A 270 4.51 -28.21 -8.77
C ALA A 270 3.17 -28.14 -9.52
N ASP A 271 2.33 -29.16 -9.39
CA ASP A 271 1.01 -29.26 -10.03
C ASP A 271 0.03 -28.21 -9.47
N GLU A 272 0.13 -27.87 -8.18
CA GLU A 272 -0.69 -26.84 -7.55
C GLU A 272 -0.22 -25.42 -7.96
N ALA A 273 1.07 -25.23 -8.27
CA ALA A 273 1.59 -23.96 -8.78
C ALA A 273 1.06 -23.66 -10.20
N GLU A 274 1.01 -24.67 -11.08
CA GLU A 274 0.41 -24.53 -12.42
C GLU A 274 -1.13 -24.36 -12.34
N ALA A 275 -1.79 -25.06 -11.42
CA ALA A 275 -3.22 -24.89 -11.19
C ALA A 275 -3.56 -23.48 -10.69
N LEU A 276 -2.78 -22.91 -9.76
CA LEU A 276 -2.96 -21.53 -9.31
C LEU A 276 -2.72 -20.52 -10.42
N SER A 277 -1.67 -20.68 -11.25
CA SER A 277 -1.41 -19.72 -12.32
C SER A 277 -2.53 -19.70 -13.38
N LYS A 278 -3.17 -20.84 -13.65
CA LYS A 278 -4.35 -20.92 -14.52
C LYS A 278 -5.60 -20.32 -13.87
N GLN A 279 -5.94 -20.71 -12.64
CA GLN A 279 -7.11 -20.17 -11.92
C GLN A 279 -7.03 -18.66 -11.62
N LEU A 280 -5.83 -18.06 -11.63
CA LEU A 280 -5.64 -16.62 -11.48
C LEU A 280 -5.69 -15.86 -12.81
N GLY A 281 -5.54 -16.53 -13.95
CA GLY A 281 -5.77 -15.98 -15.29
C GLY A 281 -7.23 -16.04 -15.74
N ASP A 282 -8.03 -16.94 -15.15
CA ASP A 282 -9.48 -17.04 -15.35
C ASP A 282 -10.24 -15.87 -14.67
N GLY A 283 -10.12 -14.68 -15.28
CA GLY A 283 -11.07 -13.59 -15.07
C GLY A 283 -12.49 -13.96 -15.54
N ILE A 284 -13.44 -13.03 -15.42
CA ILE A 284 -14.85 -13.30 -15.80
C ILE A 284 -15.03 -13.55 -17.32
N TYR A 285 -13.96 -13.34 -18.11
CA TYR A 285 -13.88 -13.62 -19.55
C TYR A 285 -12.67 -14.53 -19.91
N GLY A 286 -12.29 -15.45 -19.02
CA GLY A 286 -11.32 -16.51 -19.34
C GLY A 286 -11.72 -17.26 -20.62
N GLU A 287 -10.78 -17.36 -21.56
CA GLU A 287 -10.97 -17.90 -22.92
C GLU A 287 -12.13 -17.31 -23.75
N THR A 288 -12.19 -15.98 -23.92
CA THR A 288 -12.73 -15.43 -25.18
C THR A 288 -11.70 -15.61 -26.30
N ASP A 289 -11.98 -16.52 -27.23
CA ASP A 289 -11.16 -16.74 -28.44
C ASP A 289 -10.89 -15.43 -29.21
N SER A 290 -9.65 -15.26 -29.67
CA SER A 290 -9.17 -14.04 -30.34
C SER A 290 -9.66 -13.88 -31.78
N SER A 291 -10.51 -14.80 -32.27
CA SER A 291 -11.11 -14.75 -33.60
C SER A 291 -12.07 -13.56 -33.83
N ILE A 292 -12.62 -12.96 -32.76
CA ILE A 292 -13.66 -11.92 -32.88
C ILE A 292 -13.19 -10.56 -33.45
N LEU A 293 -11.89 -10.36 -33.66
CA LEU A 293 -11.33 -9.11 -34.22
C LEU A 293 -10.90 -9.20 -35.70
N TYR A 294 -11.04 -10.36 -36.36
CA TYR A 294 -10.89 -10.46 -37.81
C TYR A 294 -12.21 -10.19 -38.53
N TYR A 295 -12.61 -8.92 -38.57
CA TYR A 295 -13.59 -8.44 -39.54
C TYR A 295 -12.85 -7.95 -40.79
N ASP A 296 -12.78 -8.81 -41.81
CA ASP A 296 -12.14 -8.53 -43.09
C ASP A 296 -13.04 -7.60 -43.94
N PRO A 297 -12.61 -6.38 -44.31
CA PRO A 297 -13.46 -5.44 -45.02
C PRO A 297 -13.51 -5.74 -46.53
N ILE A 298 -14.71 -6.08 -47.01
CA ILE A 298 -15.07 -6.22 -48.44
C ILE A 298 -15.52 -4.85 -49.00
#